data_AF-A0A0F9F129-F1
#
_entry.id   AF-A0A0F9F129-F1
#
_cell.length_a   1.000
_cell.length_b   1.000
_cell.length_c   1.000
_cell.angle_alpha   90.00
_cell.angle_beta   90.00
_cell.angle_gamma   90.00
#
_symmetry.space_group_name_H-M   'P 1'
#
loop_
_entity.id
_entity.type
_entity.pdbx_description
1 polymer ?
#
loop_
_entity_poly.entity_id
_entity_poly.type
_entity_poly.pdbx_seq_one_letter_code
_entity_poly.pdbx_strand_id
1 'polypeptide(L)'
;MPVIFAKSDTGTGLISSDIDHNATANYVADEHVAHSSVSITASGILSGGGTIVATRQIGLTNSDIDHDQTTNFATNEHFTEASIDHGNVTGLDDNDHTQYVTGVSGST
;
A
#
# COMPACT_ATOMS: atom_id res chain seq x y z
N MET A 1 -51.92 -55.92 -18.40
CA MET A 1 -51.68 -54.50 -18.04
C MET A 1 -50.28 -54.41 -17.46
N PRO A 2 -49.34 -53.65 -18.04
CA PRO A 2 -48.00 -53.55 -17.49
C PRO A 2 -48.02 -52.67 -16.23
N VAL A 3 -47.46 -53.20 -15.15
CA VAL A 3 -47.15 -52.43 -13.93
C VAL A 3 -45.97 -51.52 -14.26
N ILE A 4 -46.20 -50.21 -14.28
CA ILE A 4 -45.12 -49.22 -14.33
C ILE A 4 -44.55 -49.13 -12.91
N PHE A 5 -43.30 -49.58 -12.73
CA PHE A 5 -42.51 -49.22 -11.56
C PHE A 5 -42.06 -47.78 -11.76
N ALA A 6 -42.80 -46.81 -11.20
CA ALA A 6 -42.26 -45.47 -11.04
C ALA A 6 -41.04 -45.60 -10.14
N LYS A 7 -39.86 -45.30 -10.68
CA LYS A 7 -38.64 -45.16 -9.90
C LYS A 7 -38.93 -44.04 -8.89
N SER A 8 -38.96 -44.39 -7.60
CA SER A 8 -38.93 -43.38 -6.54
C SER A 8 -37.52 -42.83 -6.52
N ASP A 9 -37.26 -41.78 -7.28
CA ASP A 9 -36.00 -41.05 -7.16
C ASP A 9 -36.07 -40.18 -5.89
N THR A 10 -36.09 -40.83 -4.71
CA THR A 10 -35.79 -40.20 -3.40
C THR A 10 -34.28 -39.98 -3.26
N GLY A 11 -33.69 -39.40 -4.30
CA GLY A 11 -32.25 -39.26 -4.44
C GLY A 11 -31.96 -38.36 -5.62
N THR A 12 -32.66 -37.23 -5.72
CA THR A 12 -32.17 -36.17 -6.58
C THR A 12 -30.97 -35.59 -5.86
N GLY A 13 -29.76 -35.92 -6.31
CA GLY A 13 -28.63 -35.04 -6.04
C GLY A 13 -28.97 -33.74 -6.74
N LEU A 14 -29.53 -32.77 -6.02
CA LEU A 14 -29.78 -31.44 -6.55
C LEU A 14 -28.44 -30.94 -7.09
N ILE A 15 -28.36 -30.70 -8.40
CA ILE A 15 -27.19 -30.09 -9.00
C ILE A 15 -27.34 -28.57 -8.89
N SER A 16 -26.24 -27.81 -9.00
CA SER A 16 -26.27 -26.37 -8.75
C SER A 16 -27.25 -25.59 -9.65
N SER A 17 -27.65 -26.15 -10.80
CA SER A 17 -28.64 -25.55 -11.70
C SER A 17 -30.08 -25.66 -11.20
N ASP A 18 -30.37 -26.59 -10.29
CA ASP A 18 -31.72 -26.81 -9.74
C ASP A 18 -31.99 -25.94 -8.50
N ILE A 19 -30.98 -25.20 -8.04
CA ILE A 19 -31.01 -24.42 -6.80
C ILE A 19 -30.87 -22.93 -7.15
N ASP A 20 -31.88 -22.13 -6.82
CA ASP A 20 -31.71 -20.68 -6.74
C ASP A 20 -31.00 -20.35 -5.42
N HIS A 21 -29.70 -20.08 -5.51
CA HIS A 21 -28.86 -19.77 -4.36
C HIS A 21 -29.38 -18.56 -3.57
N ASN A 22 -30.00 -17.58 -4.24
CA ASN A 22 -30.52 -16.37 -3.60
C ASN A 22 -31.83 -16.62 -2.82
N ALA A 23 -32.50 -17.75 -3.08
CA ALA A 23 -33.69 -18.19 -2.38
C ALA A 23 -33.40 -19.16 -1.23
N THR A 24 -32.12 -19.46 -0.96
CA THR A 24 -31.74 -20.33 0.14
C THR A 24 -31.88 -19.62 1.50
N ALA A 25 -32.14 -20.40 2.55
CA ALA A 25 -32.18 -19.86 3.90
C ALA A 25 -30.80 -19.28 4.27
N ASN A 26 -30.78 -18.06 4.81
CA ASN A 26 -29.60 -17.26 5.15
C ASN A 26 -28.85 -16.60 3.99
N TYR A 27 -29.44 -16.53 2.78
CA TYR A 27 -28.96 -15.58 1.79
C TYR A 27 -29.09 -14.14 2.32
N VAL A 28 -27.97 -13.43 2.37
CA VAL A 28 -27.90 -12.00 2.68
C VAL A 28 -27.42 -11.30 1.43
N ALA A 29 -28.29 -10.46 0.84
CA ALA A 29 -28.02 -9.84 -0.46
C ALA A 29 -26.74 -9.01 -0.49
N ASP A 30 -26.42 -8.37 0.63
CA ASP A 30 -25.30 -7.44 0.73
C ASP A 30 -23.93 -8.13 0.91
N GLU A 31 -23.89 -9.47 1.00
CA GLU A 31 -22.64 -10.24 1.07
C GLU A 31 -22.06 -10.57 -0.32
N HIS A 32 -22.89 -10.54 -1.37
CA HIS A 32 -22.43 -10.74 -2.75
C HIS A 32 -22.43 -9.42 -3.51
N VAL A 33 -21.26 -8.79 -3.60
CA VAL A 33 -21.07 -7.57 -4.38
C VAL A 33 -20.45 -7.92 -5.73
N ALA A 34 -21.12 -7.55 -6.83
CA ALA A 34 -20.51 -7.62 -8.15
C ALA A 34 -19.35 -6.63 -8.22
N HIS A 35 -18.10 -7.11 -8.30
CA HIS A 35 -16.93 -6.22 -8.27
C HIS A 35 -16.85 -5.22 -9.44
N SER A 36 -17.63 -5.44 -10.52
CA SER A 36 -17.80 -4.48 -11.60
C SER A 36 -18.57 -3.21 -11.22
N SER A 37 -19.26 -3.18 -10.07
CA SER A 37 -19.86 -1.95 -9.52
C SER A 37 -19.00 -1.28 -8.46
N VAL A 38 -17.94 -1.94 -7.99
CA VAL A 38 -17.00 -1.39 -7.01
C VAL A 38 -15.90 -0.64 -7.75
N SER A 39 -15.66 0.62 -7.36
CA SER A 39 -14.63 1.47 -7.94
C SER A 39 -13.85 2.18 -6.86
N ILE A 40 -12.54 2.34 -7.10
CA ILE A 40 -11.68 3.20 -6.29
C ILE A 40 -11.47 4.50 -7.06
N THR A 41 -11.88 5.61 -6.46
CA THR A 41 -11.56 6.95 -6.97
C THR A 41 -10.29 7.43 -6.30
N ALA A 42 -9.18 7.44 -7.04
CA ALA A 42 -7.93 8.01 -6.56
C ALA A 42 -7.99 9.55 -6.63
N SER A 43 -7.37 10.23 -5.67
CA SER A 43 -7.23 11.68 -5.60
C SER A 43 -6.06 12.06 -4.68
N GLY A 44 -5.59 13.31 -4.78
CA GLY A 44 -4.45 13.79 -4.02
C GLY A 44 -3.19 12.98 -4.30
N ILE A 45 -2.58 12.43 -3.25
CA ILE A 45 -1.35 11.62 -3.31
C ILE A 45 -1.54 10.24 -3.96
N LEU A 46 -2.79 9.79 -4.16
CA LEU A 46 -3.09 8.49 -4.76
C LEU A 46 -3.24 8.65 -6.28
N SER A 47 -2.60 7.74 -7.02
CA SER A 47 -2.78 7.58 -8.47
C SER A 47 -3.32 6.19 -8.82
N GLY A 48 -3.86 6.06 -10.03
CA GLY A 48 -4.48 4.82 -10.51
C GLY A 48 -5.98 4.74 -10.17
N GLY A 49 -6.43 3.55 -9.75
CA GLY A 49 -7.83 3.30 -9.38
C GLY A 49 -8.69 2.70 -10.50
N GLY A 50 -9.98 3.02 -10.44
CA GLY A 50 -11.02 2.54 -11.34
C GLY A 50 -11.79 1.31 -10.84
N THR A 51 -12.66 0.78 -11.71
CA THR A 51 -13.54 -0.36 -11.42
C THR A 51 -12.77 -1.67 -11.26
N ILE A 52 -13.06 -2.44 -10.20
CA ILE A 52 -12.33 -3.65 -9.80
C ILE A 52 -12.81 -4.90 -10.57
N VAL A 53 -12.80 -4.85 -11.91
CA VAL A 53 -13.07 -6.04 -12.75
C VAL A 53 -11.85 -6.98 -12.81
N ALA A 54 -10.68 -6.44 -12.50
CA ALA A 54 -9.41 -7.16 -12.37
C ALA A 54 -8.56 -6.47 -11.31
N THR A 55 -7.37 -7.02 -11.02
CA THR A 55 -6.38 -6.35 -10.16
C THR A 55 -6.13 -4.92 -10.64
N ARG A 56 -6.30 -3.96 -9.73
CA ARG A 56 -6.00 -2.55 -9.96
C ARG A 56 -4.76 -2.16 -9.18
N GLN A 57 -3.88 -1.43 -9.85
CA GLN A 57 -2.74 -0.82 -9.19
C GLN A 57 -3.17 0.53 -8.61
N ILE A 58 -2.87 0.72 -7.32
CA ILE A 58 -2.90 2.02 -6.66
C ILE A 58 -1.45 2.40 -6.38
N GLY A 59 -1.05 3.56 -6.87
CA GLY A 59 0.28 4.12 -6.66
C GLY A 59 0.22 5.33 -5.75
N LEU A 60 1.38 5.69 -5.20
CA LEU A 60 1.60 6.99 -4.57
C LEU A 60 2.41 7.86 -5.54
N THR A 61 2.00 9.11 -5.73
CA THR A 61 2.85 10.09 -6.42
C THR A 61 3.97 10.51 -5.47
N ASN A 62 5.16 9.93 -5.64
CA ASN A 62 6.30 10.18 -4.76
C ASN A 62 6.67 11.67 -4.61
N SER A 63 6.34 12.52 -5.60
CA SER A 63 6.58 13.96 -5.54
C SER A 63 5.69 14.70 -4.55
N ASP A 64 4.52 14.15 -4.21
CA ASP A 64 3.58 14.73 -3.24
C ASP A 64 3.74 14.11 -1.85
N ILE A 65 4.57 13.07 -1.74
CA ILE A 65 5.01 12.55 -0.44
C ILE A 65 6.04 13.55 0.09
N ASP A 66 5.59 14.45 0.96
CA ASP A 66 6.49 15.24 1.79
C ASP A 66 7.28 14.27 2.69
N HIS A 67 8.55 14.06 2.33
CA HIS A 67 9.42 13.12 3.02
C HIS A 67 9.62 13.55 4.49
N ASP A 68 9.54 14.85 4.78
CA ASP A 68 9.65 15.40 6.13
C ASP A 68 8.40 15.11 6.97
N GLN A 69 7.26 14.86 6.35
CA GLN A 69 6.02 14.49 7.07
C GLN A 69 5.90 12.98 7.30
N THR A 70 6.55 12.15 6.48
CA THR A 70 6.27 10.69 6.45
C THR A 70 7.16 9.83 7.33
N THR A 71 8.25 10.36 7.92
CA THR A 71 9.21 9.52 8.65
C THR A 71 9.56 9.99 10.05
N ASN A 72 8.67 10.72 10.76
CA ASN A 72 9.02 11.25 12.08
C ASN A 72 10.24 12.18 11.98
N PHE A 73 10.16 13.21 11.13
CA PHE A 73 11.18 14.26 11.05
C PHE A 73 11.35 14.92 12.41
N ALA A 74 12.30 14.42 13.19
CA ALA A 74 12.86 15.16 14.28
C ALA A 74 13.82 16.17 13.64
N THR A 75 13.54 17.47 13.82
CA THR A 75 14.45 18.57 13.44
C THR A 75 15.87 18.40 13.97
N ASN A 76 16.06 17.50 14.94
CA ASN A 76 17.32 17.15 15.57
C ASN A 76 18.08 16.01 14.86
N GLU A 77 17.56 15.42 13.78
CA GLU A 77 18.18 14.32 13.03
C GLU A 77 18.61 14.70 11.60
N HIS A 78 17.96 15.71 11.01
CA HIS A 78 18.28 16.17 9.65
C HIS A 78 19.07 17.48 9.68
N PHE A 79 20.38 17.39 9.50
CA PHE A 79 21.26 18.54 9.35
C PHE A 79 21.22 19.01 7.89
N THR A 80 20.85 20.26 7.65
CA THR A 80 21.11 20.88 6.33
C THR A 80 22.61 20.93 6.08
N GLU A 81 23.08 20.79 4.83
CA GLU A 81 24.52 20.86 4.53
C GLU A 81 25.16 22.15 5.06
N ALA A 82 24.39 23.26 5.10
CA ALA A 82 24.81 24.53 5.69
C ALA A 82 24.97 24.49 7.23
N SER A 83 24.33 23.56 7.93
CA SER A 83 24.51 23.33 9.37
C SER A 83 25.71 22.45 9.70
N ILE A 84 26.34 21.83 8.70
CA ILE A 84 27.62 21.12 8.78
C ILE A 84 28.74 22.10 8.38
N ASP A 85 28.73 23.32 8.93
CA ASP A 85 29.90 24.18 8.84
C ASP A 85 31.00 23.57 9.71
N HIS A 86 32.11 23.19 9.07
CA HIS A 86 33.25 22.52 9.71
C HIS A 86 33.84 23.32 10.88
N GLY A 87 33.56 24.63 10.99
CA GLY A 87 33.97 25.44 12.15
C GLY A 87 33.21 25.12 13.45
N ASN A 88 32.05 24.45 13.37
CA ASN A 88 31.14 24.23 14.51
C ASN A 88 30.95 22.75 14.88
N VAL A 89 31.68 21.82 14.25
CA VAL A 89 31.64 20.39 14.60
C VAL A 89 32.42 20.19 15.91
N THR A 90 31.71 19.92 17.00
CA THR A 90 32.32 19.55 18.29
C THR A 90 33.13 18.26 18.14
N GLY A 91 34.31 18.17 18.76
CA GLY A 91 35.22 17.03 18.59
C GLY A 91 36.35 17.24 17.59
N LEU A 92 36.57 18.50 17.15
CA LEU A 92 37.79 18.91 16.46
C LEU A 92 38.89 19.42 17.41
N ASP A 93 38.58 19.56 18.71
CA ASP A 93 39.45 20.18 19.71
C ASP A 93 40.56 19.25 20.25
N ASP A 94 40.43 17.93 20.08
CA ASP A 94 41.40 16.94 20.59
C ASP A 94 42.50 16.57 19.57
N ASN A 95 42.51 17.19 18.38
CA ASN A 95 43.52 16.99 17.33
C ASN A 95 43.75 15.52 16.92
N ASP A 96 42.80 14.63 17.20
CA ASP A 96 42.90 13.21 16.87
C ASP A 96 42.66 12.91 15.38
N HIS A 97 42.33 13.94 14.59
CA HIS A 97 42.24 13.88 13.13
C HIS A 97 43.27 14.81 12.48
N THR A 98 44.10 14.26 11.59
CA THR A 98 45.07 15.01 10.81
C THR A 98 44.36 16.04 9.91
N GLN A 99 44.43 17.32 10.27
CA GLN A 99 43.84 18.40 9.46
C GLN A 99 44.69 18.64 8.21
N TYR A 100 44.07 18.52 7.02
CA TYR A 100 44.69 18.93 5.77
C TYR A 100 44.70 20.47 5.69
N VAL A 101 45.83 21.09 5.99
CA VAL A 101 46.05 22.54 5.82
C VAL A 101 45.94 22.89 4.33
N THR A 102 44.82 23.48 3.91
CA THR A 102 44.61 23.94 2.53
C THR A 102 45.04 25.40 2.37
N GLY A 103 46.35 25.64 2.51
CA GLY A 103 46.95 26.95 2.21
C GLY A 103 48.07 27.32 3.18
N VAL A 104 49.30 27.11 2.74
CA VAL A 104 50.56 27.66 3.27
C VAL A 104 50.61 27.89 4.79
N SER A 105 51.12 26.86 5.48
CA SER A 105 52.05 27.09 6.59
C SER A 105 53.27 27.83 6.06
N GLY A 106 53.28 29.15 6.19
CA GLY A 106 54.36 30.01 5.70
C GLY A 106 54.70 31.08 6.71
N SER A 107 55.73 30.80 7.50
CA SER A 107 56.50 31.77 8.27
C SER A 107 56.80 33.04 7.46
N THR A 108 56.31 34.17 7.95
CA THR A 108 57.08 35.36 8.38
C THR A 108 56.30 36.10 9.44
#